data_AF-A0A842W0D7-F1
#
_entry.id   AF-A0A842W0D7-F1
#
_cell.length_a   1.000
_cell.length_b   1.000
_cell.length_c   1.000
_cell.angle_alpha   90.00
_cell.angle_beta   90.00
_cell.angle_gamma   90.00
#
_symmetry.space_group_name_H-M   'P 1'
#
loop_
_entity.id
_entity.type
_entity.pdbx_description
1 polymer ?
#
loop_
_entity_poly.entity_id
_entity_poly.type
_entity_poly.pdbx_seq_one_letter_code
_entity_poly.pdbx_strand_id
1 'polypeptide(L)' 'MSLGASGAIFGLIGAAFLVIITQARPLLIFAIAYILYFLVGSFSPGINLWAHLFGLMGGILLGYLLTYEKLLERHTYYD' A
#
# COMPACT_ATOMS: atom_id res chain seq x y z
N MET A 1 -9.82 1.16 -17.71
CA MET A 1 -10.47 0.97 -16.39
C MET A 1 -11.14 2.28 -16.02
N SER A 2 -12.28 2.25 -15.31
CA SER A 2 -12.85 3.48 -14.75
C SER A 2 -11.90 4.05 -13.68
N LEU A 3 -11.95 5.38 -13.49
CA LEU A 3 -11.06 6.12 -12.60
C LEU A 3 -11.02 5.56 -11.16
N GLY A 4 -12.17 5.09 -10.67
CA GLY A 4 -12.31 4.57 -9.30
C GLY A 4 -11.78 3.14 -9.13
N ALA A 5 -11.86 2.29 -10.16
CA ALA A 5 -11.45 0.90 -10.05
C ALA A 5 -9.93 0.77 -9.89
N SER A 6 -9.15 1.55 -10.64
CA SER A 6 -7.69 1.53 -10.49
C SER A 6 -7.25 2.14 -9.15
N GLY A 7 -7.91 3.22 -8.70
CA GLY A 7 -7.66 3.76 -7.35
C GLY A 7 -7.89 2.73 -6.23
N ALA A 8 -8.95 1.91 -6.33
CA ALA A 8 -9.20 0.84 -5.37
C ALA A 8 -8.10 -0.25 -5.39
N ILE A 9 -7.58 -0.61 -6.57
CA ILE A 9 -6.45 -1.54 -6.71
C ILE A 9 -5.22 -0.99 -5.99
N PHE A 10 -4.88 0.29 -6.21
CA PHE A 10 -3.78 0.93 -5.50
C PHE A 10 -4.02 0.98 -3.98
N GLY A 11 -5.27 1.14 -3.54
CA GLY A 11 -5.66 0.98 -2.13
C GLY A 11 -5.36 -0.40 -1.55
N LEU A 12 -5.70 -1.46 -2.28
CA LEU A 12 -5.37 -2.82 -1.85
C LEU A 12 -3.85 -3.06 -1.80
N ILE A 13 -3.11 -2.53 -2.78
CA ILE A 13 -1.64 -2.58 -2.80
C ILE A 13 -1.07 -1.87 -1.56
N GLY A 14 -1.60 -0.70 -1.21
CA GLY A 14 -1.18 0.05 -0.02
C GLY A 14 -1.44 -0.68 1.30
N ALA A 15 -2.62 -1.28 1.44
CA ALA A 15 -2.95 -2.09 2.61
C ALA A 15 -2.06 -3.35 2.70
N ALA A 16 -1.82 -4.04 1.58
CA ALA A 16 -0.95 -5.20 1.52
C ALA A 16 0.52 -4.84 1.84
N PHE A 17 0.99 -3.67 1.38
CA PHE A 17 2.31 -3.17 1.72
C PHE A 17 2.52 -3.05 3.22
N LEU A 18 1.51 -2.57 3.96
CA LEU A 18 1.55 -2.50 5.41
C LEU A 18 1.68 -3.88 6.07
N VAL A 19 0.98 -4.89 5.56
CA VAL A 19 1.12 -6.27 6.05
C VAL A 19 2.54 -6.79 5.80
N ILE A 20 3.12 -6.48 4.64
CA ILE A 20 4.47 -6.93 4.28
C ILE A 20 5.53 -6.32 5.21
N ILE A 21 5.48 -5.01 5.49
CA ILE A 21 6.46 -4.37 6.38
C ILE A 21 6.41 -4.95 7.81
N THR A 22 5.26 -5.45 8.24
CA THR A 22 5.02 -5.89 9.63
C THR A 22 5.15 -7.41 9.81
N GLN A 23 4.91 -8.20 8.76
CA GLN A 23 4.84 -9.66 8.87
C GLN A 23 5.74 -10.41 7.88
N ALA A 24 6.23 -9.76 6.82
CA ALA A 24 6.98 -10.43 5.76
C ALA A 24 8.16 -9.57 5.27
N ARG A 25 9.03 -9.15 6.20
CA ARG A 25 10.23 -8.34 5.90
C ARG A 25 11.08 -8.82 4.71
N PRO A 26 11.31 -10.14 4.49
CA PRO A 26 12.05 -10.59 3.30
C PRO A 26 11.40 -10.21 1.96
N LEU A 27 10.08 -9.99 1.94
CA LEU A 27 9.34 -9.59 0.75
C LEU A 27 9.32 -8.07 0.52
N LEU A 28 9.85 -7.28 1.46
CA LEU A 28 9.78 -5.83 1.41
C LEU A 28 10.41 -5.26 0.14
N ILE A 29 11.54 -5.81 -0.29
CA ILE A 29 12.21 -5.33 -1.51
C ILE A 29 11.36 -5.57 -2.77
N PHE A 30 10.66 -6.70 -2.85
CA PHE A 30 9.75 -6.99 -3.94
C PHE A 30 8.51 -6.07 -3.89
N ALA A 31 7.99 -5.81 -2.69
CA ALA A 31 6.85 -4.91 -2.52
C ALA A 31 7.19 -3.47 -2.93
N ILE A 32 8.36 -2.97 -2.53
CA ILE A 32 8.86 -1.64 -2.94
C ILE A 32 9.06 -1.61 -4.46
N ALA A 33 9.74 -2.61 -5.04
CA ALA A 33 9.97 -2.68 -6.48
C ALA A 33 8.65 -2.70 -7.26
N TYR A 34 7.65 -3.45 -6.78
CA TYR A 34 6.32 -3.52 -7.37
C TYR A 34 5.58 -2.19 -7.31
N ILE A 35 5.58 -1.50 -6.17
CA ILE A 35 5.00 -0.16 -6.03
C ILE A 35 5.66 0.83 -6.97
N LEU A 36 6.99 0.81 -7.06
CA LEU A 36 7.74 1.71 -7.96
C LEU A 36 7.41 1.43 -9.43
N TYR A 37 7.34 0.16 -9.84
CA TYR A 37 6.94 -0.23 -11.19
C TYR A 37 5.56 0.33 -11.56
N PHE A 38 4.57 0.16 -10.69
CA PHE A 38 3.21 0.68 -10.91
C PHE A 38 3.14 2.21 -10.86
N LEU A 39 3.93 2.85 -9.98
CA LEU A 39 3.97 4.30 -9.88
C LEU A 39 4.60 4.92 -11.14
N VAL A 40 5.69 4.35 -11.66
CA VAL A 40 6.29 4.77 -12.94
C VAL A 40 5.28 4.60 -14.09
N GLY A 41 4.58 3.47 -14.14
CA GLY A 41 3.50 3.25 -15.12
C GLY A 41 2.37 4.27 -15.02
N SER A 42 2.18 4.89 -13.86
CA SER A 42 1.13 5.89 -13.61
C SER A 42 1.41 7.26 -14.23
N PHE A 43 2.63 7.50 -14.72
CA PHE A 43 2.98 8.71 -15.47
C PHE A 43 2.65 8.62 -16.96
N SER A 44 2.15 7.46 -17.43
CA SER A 44 1.76 7.29 -18.83
C SER A 44 0.58 8.19 -19.21
N PRO A 45 0.55 8.76 -20.44
CA PRO A 45 -0.56 9.59 -20.89
C PRO A 45 -1.93 8.91 -20.75
N GLY A 46 -2.92 9.64 -20.25
CA GLY A 46 -4.28 9.12 -20.04
C GLY A 46 -4.47 8.31 -18.75
N ILE A 47 -3.42 8.11 -17.95
CA ILE A 47 -3.52 7.56 -16.60
C ILE A 47 -3.69 8.69 -15.59
N ASN A 48 -4.61 8.52 -14.63
CA ASN A 48 -4.80 9.46 -13.55
C ASN A 48 -3.87 9.13 -12.38
N LEU A 49 -2.74 9.82 -12.33
CA LEU A 49 -1.75 9.69 -11.26
C LEU A 49 -2.35 9.94 -9.86
N TRP A 50 -3.27 10.89 -9.73
CA TRP A 50 -3.88 11.23 -8.45
C TRP A 50 -4.74 10.08 -7.90
N ALA A 51 -5.50 9.40 -8.75
CA ALA A 51 -6.29 8.23 -8.34
C ALA A 51 -5.40 7.12 -7.75
N HIS A 52 -4.22 6.92 -8.33
CA HIS A 52 -3.26 5.91 -7.88
C HIS A 52 -2.55 6.32 -6.59
N LEU A 53 -2.10 7.59 -6.50
CA LEU A 53 -1.46 8.12 -5.30
C LEU A 53 -2.40 8.12 -4.09
N PHE A 54 -3.60 8.68 -4.24
CA PHE A 54 -4.58 8.72 -3.16
C PHE A 54 -5.13 7.33 -2.84
N GLY A 55 -5.26 6.46 -3.86
CA GLY A 55 -5.56 5.04 -3.65
C GLY A 55 -4.52 4.40 -2.73
N LEU A 56 -3.24 4.47 -3.10
CA LEU A 56 -2.13 3.89 -2.35
C LEU A 56 -2.05 4.43 -0.91
N MET A 57 -2.09 5.75 -0.75
CA MET A 57 -2.06 6.41 0.56
C MET A 57 -3.27 6.04 1.42
N GLY A 58 -4.47 6.07 0.84
CA GLY A 58 -5.71 5.68 1.53
C GLY A 58 -5.67 4.21 1.97
N GLY A 59 -5.13 3.33 1.13
CA GLY A 59 -4.90 1.93 1.46
C GLY A 59 -3.96 1.71 2.64
N ILE A 60 -2.81 2.40 2.65
CA ILE A 60 -1.85 2.35 3.76
C ILE A 60 -2.52 2.87 5.04
N LEU A 61 -3.20 4.01 4.97
CA LEU A 61 -3.86 4.61 6.13
C LEU A 61 -4.95 3.70 6.69
N LEU A 62 -5.83 3.17 5.85
CA LEU A 62 -6.89 2.24 6.28
C LEU A 62 -6.29 0.95 6.82
N GLY A 63 -5.28 0.38 6.16
CA GLY A 63 -4.55 -0.77 6.66
C GLY A 63 -3.99 -0.52 8.06
N TYR A 64 -3.44 0.67 8.29
CA TYR A 64 -2.88 1.07 9.58
C TYR A 64 -3.97 1.16 10.64
N LEU A 65 -5.05 1.89 10.36
CA LEU A 65 -6.17 2.04 11.28
C LEU A 65 -6.79 0.68 11.66
N LEU A 66 -6.92 -0.24 10.71
CA LEU A 66 -7.49 -1.58 10.94
C LEU A 66 -6.54 -2.55 11.65
N THR A 67 -5.23 -2.27 11.65
CA THR A 67 -4.22 -3.13 12.28
C THR A 67 -3.54 -2.49 13.49
N TYR A 68 -3.90 -1.25 13.81
CA TYR A 68 -3.25 -0.41 14.81
C TYR A 68 -3.08 -1.11 16.16
N GLU A 69 -4.14 -1.70 16.71
CA GLU A 69 -4.10 -2.40 18.00
C GLU A 69 -3.16 -3.61 17.96
N LYS A 70 -3.19 -4.41 16.89
CA LYS A 70 -2.33 -5.59 16.71
C LYS A 70 -0.85 -5.23 16.55
N LEU A 71 -0.57 -4.03 16.02
CA LEU A 71 0.81 -3.52 15.88
C LEU A 71 1.36 -3.04 17.22
N LEU A 72 0.52 -2.41 18.06
CA LEU A 72 0.91 -2.00 19.42
C LEU A 72 1.23 -3.22 20.30
N GLU A 73 0.37 -4.24 20.30
CA GLU A 73 0.59 -5.46 21.08
C GLU A 73 1.91 -6.16 20.74
N ARG A 74 2.25 -6.23 19.44
CA ARG A 74 3.53 -6.80 19.00
C ARG A 74 4.73 -6.00 19.49
N HIS A 75 4.67 -4.68 19.55
CA HIS A 75 5.79 -3.89 20.04
C HIS A 75 6.01 -4.08 21.55
N THR A 76 4.94 -4.07 22.35
CA THR A 76 5.03 -4.29 23.80
C THR A 76 5.49 -5.68 24.23
N TYR A 77 5.40 -6.69 23.35
CA TYR A 77 5.81 -8.07 23.67
C TYR A 77 7.31 -8.34 23.41
N TYR A 78 7.98 -7.49 22.62
CA TYR A 78 9.40 -7.64 22.27
C TYR A 78 10.31 -6.60 22.97
N ASP A 79 9.75 -5.72 23.79
CA ASP A 79 10.46 -4.80 24.70
C ASP A 79 10.58 -5.40 26.11
#